data_AF-A0A0B6YIG6-F1
#
_entry.id   AF-A0A0B6YIG6-F1
#
_cell.length_a   1.000
_cell.length_b   1.000
_cell.length_c   1.000
_cell.angle_alpha   90.00
_cell.angle_beta   90.00
_cell.angle_gamma   90.00
#
_symmetry.space_group_name_H-M   'P 1'
#
loop_
_entity.id
_entity.type
_entity.pdbx_description
1 polymer ?
#
loop_
_entity_poly.entity_id
_entity_poly.type
_entity_poly.pdbx_seq_one_letter_code
_entity_poly.pdbx_strand_id
1 'polypeptide(L)' 'EFSNEAITKPSFCQDPITDITVINKSLGEKVPKNYECVELTPTGYPANLNHGSLRCPDMFICYKRGRDKPPLKDL' A
#
# COMPACT_ATOMS: atom_id res chain seq x y z
N GLU A 1 -15.57 22.33 7.66
CA GLU A 1 -14.10 22.24 7.75
C GLU A 1 -13.76 20.86 8.31
N PHE A 2 -13.31 19.93 7.47
CA PHE A 2 -12.87 18.60 7.93
C PHE A 2 -11.38 18.51 7.63
N SER A 3 -10.58 18.49 8.69
CA SER A 3 -9.13 18.43 8.63
C SER A 3 -8.70 17.12 7.97
N ASN A 4 -8.15 17.21 6.76
CA ASN A 4 -7.45 16.12 6.07
C ASN A 4 -6.06 15.89 6.68
N GLU A 5 -5.98 15.68 7.99
CA GLU A 5 -4.73 15.22 8.59
C GLU A 5 -4.69 13.70 8.48
N ALA A 6 -3.94 13.21 7.49
CA ALA A 6 -3.52 11.82 7.48
C ALA A 6 -2.83 11.55 8.83
N ILE A 7 -3.43 10.68 9.65
CA ILE A 7 -2.86 10.29 10.93
C ILE A 7 -1.56 9.54 10.66
N THR A 8 -0.44 10.26 10.63
CA THR A 8 0.90 9.69 10.59
C THR A 8 1.20 9.13 11.99
N LYS A 9 0.80 7.88 12.22
CA LYS A 9 1.27 7.13 13.40
C LYS A 9 2.80 7.19 13.42
N PRO A 10 3.43 7.72 14.49
CA PRO A 10 4.88 7.77 14.57
C PRO A 10 5.45 6.34 14.57
N SER A 11 6.24 6.01 13.55
CA SER A 11 6.69 4.65 13.26
C SER A 11 8.06 4.32 13.85
N PHE A 12 8.44 4.90 15.00
CA PHE A 12 9.81 4.82 15.53
C PHE A 12 10.32 3.39 15.82
N CYS A 13 9.44 2.39 15.85
CA CYS A 13 9.79 0.96 15.99
C CYS A 13 9.49 0.10 14.76
N GLN A 14 9.07 0.65 13.61
CA GLN A 14 8.81 -0.16 12.42
C GLN A 14 10.06 -0.30 11.56
N ASP A 15 10.25 -1.51 11.03
CA ASP A 15 11.27 -1.78 10.02
C ASP A 15 11.03 -0.91 8.77
N PRO A 16 12.09 -0.46 8.09
CA PRO A 16 11.94 0.37 6.90
C PRO A 16 11.23 -0.41 5.80
N ILE A 17 10.53 0.31 4.91
CA ILE A 17 10.01 -0.28 3.68
C ILE A 17 11.21 -0.58 2.78
N THR A 18 11.28 -1.82 2.33
CA THR A 18 12.38 -2.30 1.51
C THR A 18 11.92 -2.79 0.14
N ASP A 19 10.64 -3.12 -0.01
CA ASP A 19 10.08 -3.57 -1.28
C ASP A 19 8.67 -3.05 -1.48
N ILE A 20 8.30 -2.86 -2.74
CA ILE A 20 6.96 -2.48 -3.17
C ILE A 20 6.61 -3.29 -4.42
N THR A 21 5.35 -3.70 -4.51
CA THR A 21 4.78 -4.34 -5.70
C THR A 21 3.32 -3.90 -5.87
N VAL A 22 2.74 -4.20 -7.03
CA VAL A 22 1.33 -3.97 -7.31
C VAL A 22 0.68 -5.31 -7.64
N ILE A 23 -0.50 -5.56 -7.07
CA ILE A 23 -1.30 -6.75 -7.34
C ILE A 23 -2.61 -6.39 -8.04
N ASN A 24 -3.06 -7.28 -8.91
CA ASN A 24 -4.38 -7.26 -9.53
C ASN A 24 -5.36 -8.14 -8.75
N LYS A 25 -6.05 -7.55 -7.77
CA LYS A 25 -7.02 -8.27 -6.94
C LYS A 25 -8.21 -8.78 -7.75
N SER A 26 -8.62 -8.04 -8.79
CA SER A 26 -9.76 -8.43 -9.65
C SER A 26 -9.49 -9.69 -10.49
N LEU A 27 -8.22 -10.02 -10.76
CA LEU A 27 -7.81 -11.27 -11.40
C LEU A 27 -7.41 -12.36 -10.38
N GLY A 28 -7.63 -12.13 -9.09
CA GLY A 28 -7.35 -13.10 -8.04
C GLY A 28 -5.88 -13.19 -7.61
N GLU A 29 -5.04 -12.23 -7.99
CA GLU A 29 -3.68 -12.18 -7.45
C GLU A 29 -3.71 -11.96 -5.94
N LYS A 30 -2.81 -12.66 -5.24
CA LYS A 30 -2.72 -12.64 -3.79
C LYS A 30 -1.55 -11.78 -3.34
N VAL A 31 -1.66 -11.25 -2.12
CA VAL A 31 -0.54 -10.57 -1.46
C VAL A 31 0.65 -11.53 -1.40
N PRO A 32 1.83 -11.16 -1.91
CA PRO A 32 3.00 -12.01 -1.87
C PRO A 32 3.44 -12.31 -0.43
N LYS A 33 4.20 -13.40 -0.24
CA LYS A 33 4.69 -13.80 1.08
C LYS A 33 5.54 -12.68 1.70
N ASN A 34 5.24 -12.34 2.97
CA ASN A 34 5.89 -11.28 3.75
C ASN A 34 5.60 -9.84 3.27
N TYR A 35 4.61 -9.65 2.41
CA TYR A 35 4.11 -8.33 2.05
C TYR A 35 2.82 -8.01 2.79
N GLU A 36 2.55 -6.72 2.95
CA GLU A 36 1.30 -6.17 3.43
C GLU A 36 0.65 -5.36 2.30
N CYS A 37 -0.65 -5.55 2.07
CA CYS A 37 -1.41 -4.79 1.09
C CYS A 37 -1.96 -3.52 1.71
N VAL A 38 -1.80 -2.39 1.02
CA VAL A 38 -2.52 -1.16 1.33
C VAL A 38 -3.93 -1.31 0.77
N GLU A 39 -4.85 -1.82 1.57
CA GLU A 39 -6.23 -2.08 1.12
C GLU A 39 -7.11 -0.83 1.17
N LEU A 40 -6.85 0.02 2.17
CA LEU A 40 -7.64 1.21 2.46
C LEU A 40 -6.75 2.45 2.49
N THR A 41 -7.30 3.55 2.02
CA THR A 41 -6.80 4.91 2.25
C THR A 41 -6.90 5.25 3.74
N PRO A 42 -6.15 6.27 4.23
CA PRO A 42 -6.25 6.71 5.62
C PRO A 42 -7.66 7.12 6.07
N THR A 43 -8.52 7.51 5.13
CA THR A 43 -9.93 7.88 5.38
C THR A 43 -10.90 6.71 5.22
N GLY A 44 -10.42 5.49 5.00
CA GLY A 44 -11.24 4.27 4.99
C GLY A 44 -11.86 3.87 3.64
N TYR A 45 -11.51 4.55 2.53
CA TYR A 45 -11.94 4.13 1.19
C TYR A 45 -10.98 3.10 0.58
N PRO A 46 -11.43 2.21 -0.31
CA PRO A 46 -10.55 1.28 -1.03
C PRO A 46 -9.40 1.99 -1.73
N ALA A 47 -8.17 1.55 -1.50
CA ALA A 47 -6.96 2.12 -2.11
C ALA A 47 -6.69 1.56 -3.52
N ASN A 48 -7.74 1.40 -4.34
CA ASN A 48 -7.62 0.96 -5.72
C ASN A 48 -6.99 2.07 -6.57
N LEU A 49 -5.84 1.80 -7.16
CA LEU A 49 -5.10 2.73 -8.00
C LEU A 49 -5.87 3.16 -9.26
N ASN A 50 -6.84 2.36 -9.70
CA ASN A 50 -7.67 2.62 -10.87
C ASN A 50 -9.09 3.10 -10.51
N HIS A 51 -9.32 3.56 -9.28
CA HIS A 51 -10.65 4.00 -8.86
C HIS A 51 -11.23 5.06 -9.81
N GLY A 52 -12.48 4.89 -10.22
CA GLY A 52 -13.17 5.77 -11.18
C GLY A 52 -12.97 5.42 -12.66
N SER A 53 -12.08 4.48 -13.00
CA SER A 53 -11.93 4.02 -14.38
C SER A 53 -12.90 2.88 -14.70
N LEU A 54 -13.67 3.02 -15.78
CA LEU A 54 -14.66 2.03 -16.19
C LEU A 54 -13.99 0.75 -16.70
N ARG A 55 -14.36 -0.41 -16.13
CA ARG A 55 -13.87 -1.75 -16.50
C ARG A 55 -12.35 -1.93 -16.37
N CYS A 56 -11.69 -1.11 -15.56
CA CYS A 56 -10.28 -1.32 -15.24
C CYS A 56 -10.12 -2.34 -14.10
N PRO A 57 -9.00 -3.07 -14.07
CA PRO A 57 -8.71 -3.98 -12.97
C PRO A 57 -8.57 -3.26 -11.64
N ASP A 58 -8.86 -3.96 -10.55
CA ASP A 58 -8.62 -3.46 -9.20
C ASP A 58 -7.16 -3.67 -8.81
N MET A 59 -6.38 -2.58 -8.87
CA MET A 59 -4.93 -2.59 -8.66
C MET A 59 -4.60 -2.02 -7.28
N PHE A 60 -3.75 -2.70 -6.51
CA PHE A 60 -3.40 -2.29 -5.14
C PHE A 60 -1.90 -2.39 -4.88
N ILE A 61 -1.38 -1.45 -4.11
CA ILE A 61 0.03 -1.47 -3.66
C ILE A 61 0.18 -2.46 -2.50
N CYS A 62 1.24 -3.27 -2.57
CA CYS A 62 1.74 -4.04 -1.45
C CYS A 62 3.17 -3.61 -1.13
N TYR A 63 3.55 -3.63 0.15
CA TYR A 63 4.91 -3.33 0.58
C TYR A 63 5.46 -4.42 1.49
N LYS A 64 6.79 -4.57 1.53
CA LYS A 64 7.50 -5.38 2.52
C LYS A 64 8.37 -4.47 3.36
N ARG A 65 8.38 -4.73 4.67
CA ARG A 65 9.32 -4.13 5.62
C ARG A 65 10.39 -5.13 6.01
N GLY A 66 11.60 -4.66 6.26
CA GLY A 66 12.69 -5.52 6.73
C GLY A 66 14.02 -4.77 6.80
N ARG A 67 15.07 -5.48 7.22
CA ARG A 67 16.46 -4.99 7.22
C ARG A 67 17.40 -5.87 6.38
N ASP A 68 16.83 -6.78 5.59
CA ASP A 68 17.54 -7.68 4.68
C ASP A 68 18.15 -6.95 3.48
N LYS A 69 17.67 -5.74 3.18
CA LYS A 69 18.15 -4.88 2.11
C LYS A 69 18.03 -3.40 2.49
N PRO A 70 18.69 -2.48 1.75
CA PRO A 70 18.59 -1.05 2.04
C PRO A 70 17.13 -0.53 1.98
N PRO A 71 16.79 0.48 2.79
CA PRO A 71 15.48 1.15 2.72
C PRO A 71 15.23 1.77 1.33
N LEU A 72 13.99 1.71 0.87
CA LEU A 72 13.53 2.57 -0.23
C LEU A 72 13.50 4.02 0.25
N LYS A 73 14.05 4.91 -0.56
CA LYS A 73 14.21 6.34 -0.23
C LYS A 73 13.28 7.26 -1.04
N ASP A 74 12.87 6.82 -2.22
CA ASP A 74 12.07 7.58 -3.17
C ASP A 74 11.21 6.63 -4.03
N LEU A 75 10.17 7.16 -4.67
CA LEU A 75 9.20 6.42 -5.49
C LEU A 75 8.81 7.14 -6.79
#